data_AF-A0A3D0JE09-F1
#
_entry.id   AF-A0A3D0JE09-F1
#
_cell.length_a   1.000
_cell.length_b   1.000
_cell.length_c   1.000
_cell.angle_alpha   90.00
_cell.angle_beta   90.00
_cell.angle_gamma   90.00
#
_symmetry.space_group_name_H-M   'P 1'
#
loop_
_entity.id
_entity.type
_entity.pdbx_description
1 polymer ?
#
loop_
_entity_poly.entity_id
_entity_poly.type
_entity_poly.pdbx_seq_one_letter_code
_entity_poly.pdbx_strand_id
1 'polypeptide(L)'
;MIKRELAVLTLGAMLLLTGCGNSVETVYVENTDTEKAVSQEEATLTSEVTTQTVTEKSSAITEVQSLGEEDLDPETAALFEEEKKKLDGLLEAINEGIQPGTAGSTLKAVPYTCDLLDWCMDTELGAEEISAEVVSWMAENGIEPEKQYEEDSFYAKMSLAGSTYLEITGEHAEDFMVSAGYEDEKYPWSEKAKANIETIMLAAGVGSEK
;
A
#
# COMPACT_ATOMS: atom_id res chain seq x y z
N MET A 1 22.46 12.64 -60.32
CA MET A 1 21.06 12.32 -60.71
C MET A 1 20.72 10.95 -60.16
N ILE A 2 20.06 10.90 -59.01
CA ILE A 2 19.54 9.66 -58.42
C ILE A 2 18.11 10.00 -58.00
N LYS A 3 17.14 9.45 -58.74
CA LYS A 3 15.71 9.55 -58.45
C LYS A 3 15.40 8.55 -57.34
N ARG A 4 14.87 9.03 -56.23
CA ARG A 4 14.21 8.20 -55.21
C ARG A 4 12.77 8.70 -55.08
N GLU A 5 11.90 7.95 -55.72
CA GLU A 5 10.45 7.99 -55.51
C GLU A 5 10.20 7.50 -54.08
N LEU A 6 9.60 8.34 -53.22
CA LEU A 6 9.08 7.91 -51.94
C LEU A 6 7.60 8.29 -51.89
N ALA A 7 6.76 7.26 -51.99
CA ALA A 7 5.32 7.36 -51.88
C ALA A 7 4.95 7.85 -50.47
N VAL A 8 4.32 9.03 -50.41
CA VAL A 8 3.68 9.54 -49.19
C VAL A 8 2.32 8.86 -49.10
N LEU A 9 2.22 7.82 -48.26
CA LEU A 9 0.97 7.15 -47.96
C LEU A 9 0.32 7.88 -46.79
N THR A 10 -0.65 8.73 -47.10
CA THR A 10 -1.48 9.48 -46.15
C THR A 10 -2.47 8.53 -45.48
N LEU A 11 -2.30 8.25 -44.19
CA LEU A 11 -3.36 7.64 -43.38
C LEU A 11 -4.26 8.75 -42.85
N GLY A 12 -5.51 8.75 -43.31
CA GLY A 12 -6.55 9.69 -42.91
C GLY A 12 -7.07 9.41 -41.51
N ALA A 13 -7.15 10.47 -40.70
CA ALA A 13 -7.87 10.49 -39.44
C ALA A 13 -9.38 10.48 -39.71
N MET A 14 -10.09 9.49 -39.18
CA MET A 14 -11.54 9.38 -39.24
C MET A 14 -12.15 9.84 -37.92
N LEU A 15 -12.52 11.12 -37.84
CA LEU A 15 -13.41 11.64 -36.82
C LEU A 15 -14.86 11.28 -37.20
N LEU A 16 -15.56 10.59 -36.31
CA LEU A 16 -17.02 10.52 -36.34
C LEU A 16 -17.56 11.00 -34.99
N LEU A 17 -18.04 12.26 -35.00
CA LEU A 17 -18.98 12.78 -34.02
C LEU A 17 -20.31 13.02 -34.72
N THR A 18 -21.38 12.43 -34.20
CA THR A 18 -22.78 12.90 -34.22
C THR A 18 -23.58 11.81 -33.47
N GLY A 19 -24.31 12.04 -32.38
CA GLY A 19 -24.84 13.28 -31.82
C GLY A 19 -26.35 13.38 -32.06
N CYS A 20 -27.15 12.70 -31.21
CA CYS A 20 -28.55 12.96 -30.88
C CYS A 20 -28.69 12.44 -29.43
N GLY A 21 -29.03 13.20 -28.39
CA GLY A 21 -29.94 14.33 -28.30
C GLY A 21 -31.00 13.93 -27.27
N ASN A 22 -30.83 14.35 -26.02
CA ASN A 22 -31.98 14.66 -25.16
C ASN A 22 -31.57 15.66 -24.08
N SER A 23 -32.23 16.81 -24.14
CA SER A 23 -32.13 17.95 -23.25
C SER A 23 -33.06 17.80 -22.05
N VAL A 24 -32.57 18.01 -20.83
CA VAL A 24 -33.35 18.61 -19.75
C VAL A 24 -32.47 19.63 -19.04
N GLU A 25 -33.09 20.77 -18.82
CA GLU A 25 -32.57 22.12 -18.62
C GLU A 25 -32.31 22.39 -17.14
N THR A 26 -31.13 22.91 -16.82
CA THR A 26 -30.81 23.49 -15.50
C THR A 26 -31.39 24.90 -15.43
N VAL A 27 -32.26 25.18 -14.46
CA VAL A 27 -32.69 26.54 -14.11
C VAL A 27 -31.98 26.98 -12.83
N TYR A 28 -31.43 28.20 -12.89
CA TYR A 28 -30.76 28.91 -11.81
C TYR A 28 -31.74 29.39 -10.72
N VAL A 29 -31.26 29.21 -9.48
CA VAL A 29 -31.45 29.94 -8.22
C VAL A 29 -32.48 31.08 -8.15
N GLU A 30 -33.37 31.01 -7.15
CA GLU A 30 -33.80 32.18 -6.37
C GLU A 30 -33.70 31.89 -4.87
N ASN A 31 -32.95 32.73 -4.16
CA ASN A 31 -32.99 32.85 -2.71
C ASN A 31 -34.25 33.60 -2.31
N THR A 32 -35.00 33.09 -1.33
CA THR A 32 -35.89 33.90 -0.51
C THR A 32 -35.71 33.50 0.96
N ASP A 33 -35.17 34.45 1.73
CA ASP A 33 -35.29 34.51 3.18
C ASP A 33 -36.75 34.45 3.60
N THR A 34 -37.11 33.64 4.60
CA THR A 34 -37.98 34.06 5.72
C THR A 34 -37.89 33.05 6.88
N GLU A 35 -37.12 33.43 7.90
CA GLU A 35 -37.44 33.42 9.33
C GLU A 35 -38.48 32.40 9.90
N LYS A 36 -38.05 31.53 10.83
CA LYS A 36 -38.61 31.52 12.20
C LYS A 36 -37.89 30.63 13.23
N ALA A 37 -37.57 31.28 14.36
CA ALA A 37 -37.60 30.82 15.76
C ALA A 37 -36.65 29.67 16.18
N VAL A 38 -35.48 29.95 16.78
CA VAL A 38 -35.25 30.25 18.22
C VAL A 38 -35.45 29.04 19.14
N SER A 39 -34.35 28.51 19.70
CA SER A 39 -34.03 28.64 21.14
C SER A 39 -32.64 28.08 21.46
N GLN A 40 -31.90 28.88 22.22
CA GLN A 40 -30.63 28.58 22.87
C GLN A 40 -30.88 27.70 24.10
N GLU A 41 -29.94 26.81 24.46
CA GLU A 41 -29.52 26.68 25.86
C GLU A 41 -28.04 26.24 25.92
N GLU A 42 -27.34 26.91 26.81
CA GLU A 42 -25.93 26.82 27.18
C GLU A 42 -25.77 25.75 28.28
N ALA A 43 -24.72 24.93 28.24
CA ALA A 43 -24.16 24.36 29.47
C ALA A 43 -22.68 24.00 29.28
N THR A 44 -21.88 24.65 30.11
CA THR A 44 -20.45 24.47 30.31
C THR A 44 -20.17 23.44 31.42
N LEU A 45 -18.88 23.11 31.56
CA LEU A 45 -18.16 22.56 32.75
C LEU A 45 -17.76 21.07 32.81
N THR A 46 -16.46 20.87 32.55
CA THR A 46 -15.39 20.33 33.43
C THR A 46 -15.43 18.92 34.02
N SER A 47 -14.35 18.21 33.66
CA SER A 47 -13.47 17.34 34.46
C SER A 47 -14.06 16.14 35.19
N GLU A 48 -13.44 14.98 34.99
CA GLU A 48 -12.99 14.16 36.12
C GLU A 48 -11.80 13.27 35.72
N VAL A 49 -10.67 13.59 36.37
CA VAL A 49 -9.50 12.73 36.55
C VAL A 49 -9.95 11.51 37.36
N THR A 50 -9.59 10.30 36.93
CA THR A 50 -9.50 9.16 37.86
C THR A 50 -8.21 8.40 37.58
N THR A 51 -7.21 8.73 38.39
CA THR A 51 -6.03 7.92 38.64
C THR A 51 -6.45 6.74 39.52
N GLN A 52 -6.18 5.51 39.09
CA GLN A 52 -5.96 4.39 40.01
C GLN A 52 -4.79 3.54 39.52
N THR A 53 -3.69 3.65 40.25
CA THR A 53 -2.53 2.79 40.28
C THR A 53 -2.77 1.64 41.27
N VAL A 54 -2.48 0.39 40.90
CA VAL A 54 -1.66 -0.62 41.64
C VAL A 54 -1.22 -1.68 40.61
N THR A 55 0.03 -1.73 40.14
CA THR A 55 1.16 -2.62 40.59
C THR A 55 0.80 -4.12 40.50
N GLU A 56 1.48 -5.06 39.84
CA GLU A 56 2.80 -5.21 39.20
C GLU A 56 2.79 -6.57 38.48
N LYS A 57 3.24 -6.67 37.23
CA LYS A 57 4.21 -7.68 36.75
C LYS A 57 4.62 -7.39 35.30
N SER A 58 5.72 -6.65 35.18
CA SER A 58 6.82 -6.85 34.22
C SER A 58 6.44 -7.36 32.82
N SER A 59 6.36 -6.43 31.86
CA SER A 59 7.34 -6.35 30.79
C SER A 59 7.28 -4.93 30.23
N ALA A 60 8.33 -4.15 30.50
CA ALA A 60 8.47 -2.83 29.93
C ALA A 60 8.95 -3.00 28.49
N ILE A 61 8.20 -2.49 27.53
CA ILE A 61 8.78 -2.01 26.29
C ILE A 61 8.24 -0.60 26.11
N THR A 62 9.18 0.31 26.23
CA THR A 62 9.02 1.75 26.26
C THR A 62 8.69 2.25 24.86
N GLU A 63 7.75 3.18 24.83
CA GLU A 63 7.47 4.12 23.75
C GLU A 63 8.77 4.65 23.10
N VAL A 64 9.14 4.08 21.94
CA VAL A 64 10.10 4.69 21.01
C VAL A 64 9.31 5.27 19.85
N GLN A 65 8.61 6.37 20.12
CA GLN A 65 8.18 7.27 19.07
C GLN A 65 9.33 8.21 18.74
N SER A 66 9.89 8.05 17.54
CA SER A 66 10.76 9.02 16.88
C SER A 66 12.01 9.41 17.69
N LEU A 67 12.96 8.47 17.81
CA LEU A 67 14.36 8.84 17.99
C LEU A 67 15.06 8.73 16.64
N GLY A 68 15.67 9.82 16.19
CA GLY A 68 16.66 9.73 15.13
C GLY A 68 17.76 8.74 15.52
N GLU A 69 18.34 8.07 14.53
CA GLU A 69 19.32 6.97 14.61
C GLU A 69 20.53 7.20 15.55
N GLU A 70 20.68 8.38 16.14
CA GLU A 70 21.87 8.82 16.87
C GLU A 70 21.90 8.47 18.37
N ASP A 71 20.80 7.97 18.97
CA ASP A 71 20.74 7.65 20.42
C ASP A 71 20.24 6.21 20.73
N LEU A 72 20.11 5.34 19.73
CA LEU A 72 19.75 3.93 19.94
C LEU A 72 20.93 3.19 20.57
N ASP A 73 20.66 2.35 21.56
CA ASP A 73 21.69 1.45 22.10
C ASP A 73 22.11 0.43 21.02
N PRO A 74 23.36 -0.07 21.07
CA PRO A 74 23.90 -0.92 20.01
C PRO A 74 23.18 -2.28 19.87
N GLU A 75 22.47 -2.76 20.89
CA GLU A 75 21.69 -3.99 20.82
C GLU A 75 20.41 -3.76 20.02
N THR A 76 19.68 -2.67 20.31
CA THR A 76 18.51 -2.25 19.53
C THR A 76 18.85 -1.96 18.08
N ALA A 77 19.95 -1.23 17.82
CA ALA A 77 20.41 -0.97 16.46
C ALA A 77 20.71 -2.26 15.68
N ALA A 78 21.32 -3.25 16.33
CA ALA A 78 21.59 -4.55 15.69
C ALA A 78 20.30 -5.34 15.36
N LEU A 79 19.25 -5.23 16.19
CA LEU A 79 17.95 -5.84 15.92
C LEU A 79 17.28 -5.20 14.70
N PHE A 80 17.30 -3.87 14.59
CA PHE A 80 16.71 -3.18 13.43
C PHE A 80 17.42 -3.53 12.12
N GLU A 81 18.75 -3.66 12.15
CA GLU A 81 19.51 -4.14 10.98
C GLU A 81 19.18 -5.60 10.61
N GLU A 82 18.85 -6.46 11.59
CA GLU A 82 18.36 -7.80 11.32
C GLU A 82 16.96 -7.77 10.67
N GLU A 83 16.06 -6.90 11.14
CA GLU A 83 14.72 -6.73 10.58
C GLU A 83 14.74 -6.19 9.14
N LYS A 84 15.60 -5.19 8.86
CA LYS A 84 15.86 -4.68 7.52
C LYS A 84 16.34 -5.78 6.57
N LYS A 85 17.32 -6.57 7.00
CA LYS A 85 17.80 -7.71 6.21
C LYS A 85 16.73 -8.77 5.95
N LYS A 86 15.79 -8.97 6.88
CA LYS A 86 14.64 -9.86 6.65
C LYS A 86 13.72 -9.28 5.57
N LEU A 87 13.46 -7.97 5.60
CA LEU A 87 12.71 -7.28 4.55
C LEU A 87 13.39 -7.45 3.19
N ASP A 88 14.69 -7.25 3.08
CA ASP A 88 15.45 -7.47 1.84
C ASP A 88 15.23 -8.87 1.27
N GLY A 89 15.29 -9.90 2.13
CA GLY A 89 15.07 -11.28 1.73
C GLY A 89 13.66 -11.52 1.20
N LEU A 90 12.65 -10.84 1.76
CA LEU A 90 11.25 -10.94 1.32
C LEU A 90 11.04 -10.20 -0.01
N LEU A 91 11.65 -9.02 -0.19
CA LEU A 91 11.62 -8.28 -1.45
C LEU A 91 12.29 -9.08 -2.57
N GLU A 92 13.42 -9.73 -2.28
CA GLU A 92 14.08 -10.63 -3.23
C GLU A 92 13.21 -11.85 -3.55
N ALA A 93 12.61 -12.48 -2.54
CA ALA A 93 11.71 -13.63 -2.75
C ALA A 93 10.54 -13.25 -3.67
N ILE A 94 9.97 -12.06 -3.51
CA ILE A 94 8.95 -11.52 -4.42
C ILE A 94 9.52 -11.31 -5.82
N ASN A 95 10.70 -10.68 -5.93
CA ASN A 95 11.33 -10.34 -7.20
C ASN A 95 11.68 -11.59 -8.06
N GLU A 96 12.13 -12.66 -7.42
CA GLU A 96 12.48 -13.92 -8.09
C GLU A 96 11.29 -14.87 -8.26
N GLY A 97 10.39 -14.89 -7.27
CA GLY A 97 9.36 -15.92 -7.14
C GLY A 97 8.03 -15.60 -7.80
N ILE A 98 7.63 -14.33 -7.81
CA ILE A 98 6.37 -13.91 -8.43
C ILE A 98 6.55 -13.79 -9.94
N GLN A 99 5.60 -14.34 -10.69
CA GLN A 99 5.60 -14.34 -12.16
C GLN A 99 4.26 -13.76 -12.66
N PRO A 100 4.20 -12.47 -13.01
CA PRO A 100 2.98 -11.84 -13.52
C PRO A 100 2.53 -12.40 -14.87
N GLY A 101 1.28 -12.11 -15.26
CA GLY A 101 0.78 -12.40 -16.61
C GLY A 101 0.39 -13.86 -16.91
N THR A 102 0.52 -14.78 -15.95
CA THR A 102 0.08 -16.18 -16.12
C THR A 102 -1.28 -16.44 -15.47
N ALA A 103 -2.03 -17.41 -15.98
CA ALA A 103 -3.24 -17.86 -15.31
C ALA A 103 -2.90 -18.41 -13.92
N GLY A 104 -3.60 -17.92 -12.90
CA GLY A 104 -3.35 -18.29 -11.50
C GLY A 104 -2.15 -17.60 -10.87
N SER A 105 -1.56 -16.56 -11.49
CA SER A 105 -0.46 -15.80 -10.89
C SER A 105 -0.81 -15.22 -9.51
N THR A 106 -2.04 -14.75 -9.30
CA THR A 106 -2.48 -14.23 -7.98
C THR A 106 -2.47 -15.33 -6.91
N LEU A 107 -2.97 -16.54 -7.21
CA LEU A 107 -2.93 -17.66 -6.26
C LEU A 107 -1.50 -18.08 -5.93
N LYS A 108 -0.60 -18.04 -6.92
CA LYS A 108 0.83 -18.34 -6.72
C LYS A 108 1.58 -17.26 -5.92
N ALA A 109 1.07 -16.03 -5.92
CA ALA A 109 1.63 -14.92 -5.16
C ALA A 109 1.22 -14.93 -3.67
N VAL A 110 0.22 -15.75 -3.29
CA VAL A 110 -0.27 -15.86 -1.90
C VAL A 110 0.85 -16.12 -0.90
N PRO A 111 1.69 -17.18 -1.03
CA PRO A 111 2.74 -17.44 -0.04
C PRO A 111 3.68 -16.25 0.18
N TYR A 112 4.17 -15.64 -0.90
CA TYR A 112 5.05 -14.47 -0.82
C TYR A 112 4.40 -13.26 -0.14
N THR A 113 3.10 -13.06 -0.40
CA THR A 113 2.35 -11.94 0.19
C THR A 113 2.05 -12.19 1.67
N CYS A 114 1.79 -13.44 2.06
CA CYS A 114 1.59 -13.84 3.46
C CYS A 114 2.88 -13.70 4.26
N ASP A 115 4.01 -14.21 3.74
CA ASP A 115 5.33 -14.05 4.38
C ASP A 115 5.68 -12.56 4.63
N LEU A 116 5.32 -11.68 3.68
CA LEU A 116 5.51 -10.24 3.85
C LEU A 116 4.59 -9.65 4.94
N LEU A 117 3.32 -10.05 4.99
CA LEU A 117 2.38 -9.63 6.04
C LEU A 117 2.77 -10.15 7.42
N ASP A 118 3.30 -11.36 7.49
CA ASP A 118 3.82 -11.97 8.71
C ASP A 118 4.97 -11.18 9.30
N TRP A 119 5.89 -10.74 8.46
CA TRP A 119 6.96 -9.83 8.86
C TRP A 119 6.41 -8.46 9.26
N CYS A 120 5.44 -7.92 8.51
CA CYS A 120 4.80 -6.63 8.81
C CYS A 120 4.10 -6.62 10.18
N MET A 121 3.61 -7.76 10.65
CA MET A 121 2.99 -7.92 11.96
C MET A 121 4.00 -7.86 13.10
N ASP A 122 5.15 -8.52 12.91
CA ASP A 122 6.18 -8.69 13.95
C ASP A 122 7.14 -7.51 14.04
N THR A 123 7.45 -6.86 12.91
CA THR A 123 8.50 -5.84 12.81
C THR A 123 8.30 -4.67 13.76
N GLU A 124 9.37 -4.20 14.39
CA GLU A 124 9.36 -2.99 15.22
C GLU A 124 9.74 -1.72 14.43
N LEU A 125 10.21 -1.88 13.18
CA LEU A 125 10.51 -0.76 12.29
C LEU A 125 9.28 0.15 12.07
N GLY A 126 9.53 1.45 12.11
CA GLY A 126 8.55 2.47 11.74
C GLY A 126 8.40 2.64 10.23
N ALA A 127 7.33 3.31 9.80
CA ALA A 127 7.03 3.49 8.37
C ALA A 127 8.14 4.21 7.58
N GLU A 128 8.86 5.14 8.21
CA GLU A 128 9.99 5.84 7.57
C GLU A 128 11.17 4.90 7.33
N GLU A 129 11.51 4.05 8.30
CA GLU A 129 12.58 3.05 8.21
C GLU A 129 12.25 1.98 7.17
N ILE A 130 11.00 1.49 7.17
CA ILE A 130 10.49 0.55 6.17
C ILE A 130 10.60 1.15 4.76
N SER A 131 10.13 2.38 4.58
CA SER A 131 10.17 3.06 3.29
C SER A 131 11.59 3.29 2.79
N ALA A 132 12.48 3.76 3.68
CA ALA A 132 13.89 3.96 3.37
C ALA A 132 14.58 2.65 2.96
N GLU A 133 14.29 1.55 3.67
CA GLU A 133 14.86 0.24 3.36
C GLU A 133 14.41 -0.28 1.99
N VAL A 134 13.11 -0.21 1.68
CA VAL A 134 12.59 -0.64 0.36
C VAL A 134 13.26 0.15 -0.77
N VAL A 135 13.40 1.47 -0.62
CA VAL A 135 14.06 2.32 -1.62
C VAL A 135 15.55 1.99 -1.74
N SER A 136 16.22 1.73 -0.61
CA SER A 136 17.63 1.31 -0.59
C SER A 136 17.82 -0.01 -1.33
N TRP A 137 17.04 -1.03 -0.96
CA TRP A 137 17.07 -2.35 -1.59
C TRP A 137 16.82 -2.27 -3.10
N MET A 138 15.84 -1.48 -3.54
CA MET A 138 15.55 -1.28 -4.97
C MET A 138 16.75 -0.67 -5.70
N ALA A 139 17.42 0.31 -5.10
CA ALA A 139 18.60 0.94 -5.68
C ALA A 139 19.80 -0.02 -5.75
N GLU A 140 20.03 -0.80 -4.70
CA GLU A 140 21.11 -1.80 -4.63
C GLU A 140 20.92 -2.95 -5.64
N ASN A 141 19.68 -3.34 -5.90
CA ASN A 141 19.33 -4.38 -6.85
C ASN A 141 19.11 -3.88 -8.29
N GLY A 142 19.39 -2.59 -8.56
CA GLY A 142 19.33 -2.02 -9.90
C GLY A 142 17.91 -1.98 -10.48
N ILE A 143 16.90 -1.80 -9.63
CA ILE A 143 15.52 -1.63 -10.07
C ILE A 143 15.35 -0.24 -10.68
N GLU A 144 15.36 -0.19 -12.00
CA GLU A 144 15.25 1.04 -12.78
C GLU A 144 13.79 1.53 -12.89
N PRO A 145 13.46 2.76 -12.47
CA PRO A 145 12.11 3.33 -12.60
C PRO A 145 11.57 3.36 -14.04
N GLU A 146 12.45 3.40 -15.04
CA GLU A 146 12.09 3.37 -16.45
C GLU A 146 11.47 2.04 -16.88
N LYS A 147 11.75 0.94 -16.15
CA LYS A 147 11.25 -0.40 -16.44
C LYS A 147 9.91 -0.73 -15.77
N GLN A 148 9.26 0.24 -15.12
CA GLN A 148 8.03 0.02 -14.34
C GLN A 148 6.87 -0.62 -15.13
N TYR A 149 6.85 -0.46 -16.46
CA TYR A 149 5.80 -0.99 -17.33
C TYR A 149 6.18 -2.33 -17.99
N GLU A 150 7.35 -2.90 -17.69
CA GLU A 150 7.73 -4.23 -18.19
C GLU A 150 6.95 -5.32 -17.44
N GLU A 151 6.46 -6.33 -18.16
CA GLU A 151 5.55 -7.36 -17.63
C GLU A 151 6.17 -8.22 -16.51
N ASP A 152 7.50 -8.37 -16.47
CA ASP A 152 8.23 -9.12 -15.44
C ASP A 152 9.08 -8.21 -14.53
N SER A 153 8.83 -6.89 -14.57
CA SER A 153 9.50 -5.94 -13.69
C SER A 153 9.17 -6.21 -12.21
N PHE A 154 10.06 -5.78 -11.32
CA PHE A 154 9.78 -5.74 -9.89
C PHE A 154 8.47 -5.00 -9.57
N TYR A 155 8.18 -3.91 -10.29
CA TYR A 155 6.92 -3.18 -10.16
C TYR A 155 5.69 -4.03 -10.51
N ALA A 156 5.75 -4.81 -11.59
CA ALA A 156 4.67 -5.73 -11.95
C ALA A 156 4.47 -6.83 -10.90
N LYS A 157 5.57 -7.35 -10.33
CA LYS A 157 5.56 -8.35 -9.25
C LYS A 157 4.97 -7.80 -7.95
N MET A 158 5.41 -6.61 -7.55
CA MET A 158 4.87 -5.89 -6.38
C MET A 158 3.41 -5.50 -6.59
N SER A 159 3.00 -5.11 -7.80
CA SER A 159 1.59 -4.83 -8.11
C SER A 159 0.72 -6.09 -7.99
N LEU A 160 1.23 -7.24 -8.41
CA LEU A 160 0.56 -8.52 -8.22
C LEU A 160 0.50 -8.92 -6.73
N ALA A 161 1.57 -8.71 -5.96
CA ALA A 161 1.55 -8.89 -4.51
C ALA A 161 0.52 -7.96 -3.84
N GLY A 162 0.44 -6.69 -4.24
CA GLY A 162 -0.56 -5.73 -3.76
C GLY A 162 -1.99 -6.16 -4.11
N SER A 163 -2.23 -6.68 -5.31
CA SER A 163 -3.54 -7.24 -5.67
C SER A 163 -3.88 -8.47 -4.83
N THR A 164 -2.88 -9.34 -4.58
CA THR A 164 -3.04 -10.53 -3.74
C THR A 164 -3.35 -10.16 -2.29
N TYR A 165 -2.69 -9.11 -1.77
CA TYR A 165 -2.96 -8.54 -0.45
C TYR A 165 -4.43 -8.14 -0.29
N LEU A 166 -5.02 -7.49 -1.30
CA LEU A 166 -6.43 -7.11 -1.27
C LEU A 166 -7.38 -8.33 -1.24
N GLU A 167 -7.03 -9.41 -1.93
CA GLU A 167 -7.80 -10.66 -1.91
C GLU A 167 -7.71 -11.37 -0.54
N ILE A 168 -6.49 -11.54 0.00
CA ILE A 168 -6.25 -12.26 1.28
C ILE A 168 -6.62 -11.44 2.53
N THR A 169 -7.01 -10.17 2.38
CA THR A 169 -7.54 -9.34 3.48
C THR A 169 -8.97 -8.87 3.24
N GLY A 170 -9.58 -9.26 2.12
CA GLY A 170 -10.93 -8.91 1.74
C GLY A 170 -12.01 -9.78 2.39
N GLU A 171 -13.27 -9.54 1.99
CA GLU A 171 -14.46 -10.24 2.52
C GLU A 171 -14.41 -11.77 2.33
N HIS A 172 -13.74 -12.24 1.27
CA HIS A 172 -13.64 -13.65 0.90
C HIS A 172 -12.24 -14.24 1.07
N ALA A 173 -11.43 -13.63 1.94
CA ALA A 173 -10.02 -14.00 2.15
C ALA A 173 -9.83 -15.49 2.48
N GLU A 174 -10.64 -16.06 3.38
CA GLU A 174 -10.53 -17.47 3.78
C GLU A 174 -10.73 -18.43 2.60
N ASP A 175 -11.81 -18.27 1.83
CA ASP A 175 -12.08 -19.08 0.64
C ASP A 175 -10.98 -18.92 -0.43
N PHE A 176 -10.46 -17.71 -0.57
CA PHE A 176 -9.38 -17.40 -1.49
C PHE A 176 -8.06 -18.09 -1.09
N MET A 177 -7.67 -18.02 0.19
CA MET A 177 -6.48 -18.69 0.72
C MET A 177 -6.60 -20.22 0.62
N VAL A 178 -7.77 -20.79 0.91
CA VAL A 178 -8.06 -22.22 0.69
C VAL A 178 -7.91 -22.59 -0.79
N SER A 179 -8.37 -21.73 -1.71
CA SER A 179 -8.21 -21.95 -3.16
C SER A 179 -6.75 -21.89 -3.62
N ALA A 180 -5.92 -21.11 -2.92
CA ALA A 180 -4.47 -21.11 -3.10
C ALA A 180 -3.77 -22.33 -2.46
N GLY A 181 -4.49 -23.10 -1.64
CA GLY A 181 -3.93 -24.20 -0.86
C GLY A 181 -2.94 -23.72 0.20
N TYR A 182 -3.15 -22.51 0.72
CA TYR A 182 -2.26 -21.86 1.69
C TYR A 182 -3.03 -21.55 2.97
N GLU A 183 -2.42 -21.86 4.11
CA GLU A 183 -2.92 -21.58 5.45
C GLU A 183 -1.81 -20.91 6.22
N ASP A 184 -2.14 -19.87 6.99
CA ASP A 184 -1.18 -19.09 7.77
C ASP A 184 -1.61 -19.04 9.23
N GLU A 185 -0.68 -19.25 10.16
CA GLU A 185 -0.96 -19.25 11.60
C GLU A 185 -1.22 -17.84 12.15
N LYS A 186 -0.72 -16.80 11.48
CA LYS A 186 -0.91 -15.40 11.87
C LYS A 186 -2.14 -14.76 11.24
N TYR A 187 -2.79 -15.45 10.30
CA TYR A 187 -4.07 -14.99 9.77
C TYR A 187 -5.15 -14.97 10.87
N PRO A 188 -5.96 -13.90 11.00
CA PRO A 188 -5.92 -12.68 10.20
C PRO A 188 -4.88 -11.66 10.70
N TRP A 189 -4.18 -11.02 9.77
CA TRP A 189 -3.18 -9.99 10.10
C TRP A 189 -3.80 -8.70 10.67
N SER A 190 -3.05 -8.07 11.57
CA SER A 190 -3.46 -6.85 12.27
C SER A 190 -3.50 -5.61 11.35
N GLU A 191 -4.21 -4.56 11.79
CA GLU A 191 -4.21 -3.26 11.08
C GLU A 191 -2.80 -2.64 10.99
N LYS A 192 -1.92 -2.90 11.97
CA LYS A 192 -0.50 -2.52 11.89
C LYS A 192 0.18 -3.18 10.69
N ALA A 193 -0.01 -4.50 10.53
CA ALA A 193 0.56 -5.23 9.40
C ALA A 193 0.06 -4.70 8.06
N LYS A 194 -1.25 -4.37 7.97
CA LYS A 194 -1.86 -3.75 6.79
C LYS A 194 -1.25 -2.38 6.46
N ALA A 195 -1.05 -1.53 7.47
CA ALA A 195 -0.40 -0.23 7.28
C ALA A 195 1.07 -0.37 6.83
N ASN A 196 1.79 -1.35 7.40
CA ASN A 196 3.19 -1.61 7.05
C ASN A 196 3.33 -2.14 5.61
N ILE A 197 2.50 -3.09 5.16
CA ILE A 197 2.56 -3.54 3.77
C ILE A 197 2.14 -2.43 2.79
N GLU A 198 1.17 -1.58 3.14
CA GLU A 198 0.82 -0.41 2.34
C GLU A 198 2.01 0.57 2.21
N THR A 199 2.77 0.76 3.28
CA THR A 199 4.02 1.54 3.27
C THR A 199 5.04 0.94 2.30
N ILE A 200 5.23 -0.39 2.33
CA ILE A 200 6.13 -1.09 1.39
C ILE A 200 5.66 -0.91 -0.05
N MET A 201 4.37 -1.09 -0.32
CA MET A 201 3.79 -0.96 -1.66
C MET A 201 3.92 0.47 -2.21
N LEU A 202 3.75 1.48 -1.35
CA LEU A 202 3.97 2.88 -1.71
C LEU A 202 5.44 3.17 -1.99
N ALA A 203 6.36 2.72 -1.14
CA ALA A 203 7.79 2.87 -1.34
C ALA A 203 8.29 2.15 -2.61
N ALA A 204 7.70 1.01 -2.94
CA ALA A 204 7.95 0.27 -4.18
C ALA A 204 7.31 0.93 -5.43
N GLY A 205 6.55 2.01 -5.27
CA GLY A 205 5.92 2.75 -6.37
C GLY A 205 4.67 2.09 -6.98
N VAL A 206 4.01 1.17 -6.26
CA VAL A 206 2.81 0.44 -6.75
C VAL A 206 1.53 0.72 -5.95
N GLY A 207 1.63 1.41 -4.81
CA GLY A 207 0.47 1.82 -4.00
C GLY A 207 -0.18 3.11 -4.51
N SER A 208 -1.48 3.30 -4.23
CA SER A 208 -2.15 4.59 -4.47
C SER A 208 -2.07 5.48 -3.24
N GLU A 209 -1.49 6.67 -3.36
CA GLU A 209 -1.71 7.77 -2.42
C GLU A 209 -3.22 8.07 -2.38
N LYS A 210 -3.86 7.88 -1.23
CA LYS A 210 -5.29 8.17 -1.03
C LYS A 210 -5.52 9.67 -0.85
#